data_AF-A0A1Y1XCE4-F1
#
_entry.id   AF-A0A1Y1XCE4-F1
#
_cell.length_a   1.000
_cell.length_b   1.000
_cell.length_c   1.000
_cell.angle_alpha   90.00
_cell.angle_beta   90.00
_cell.angle_gamma   90.00
#
_symmetry.space_group_name_H-M   'P 1'
#
loop_
_entity.id
_entity.type
_entity.pdbx_description
1 polymer ?
#
loop_
_entity_poly.entity_id
_entity_poly.type
_entity_poly.pdbx_seq_one_letter_code
_entity_poly.pdbx_strand_id
1 'polypeptide(L)'
;ILNDMSNSNLISWNQSGTTFIIKDTETFSQVILPKYFKTNNFNSFVRQLYMYNFHKVRNTNTKISIDDYQSCEFENENFIRDKPYLLTNIKRKINEKD
;
A
#
# COMPACT_ATOMS: atom_id res chain seq x y z
N ILE A 1 3.82 -0.96 -10.31
CA ILE A 1 4.31 -1.36 -8.96
C ILE A 1 3.94 -2.81 -8.66
N LEU A 2 2.67 -3.12 -8.36
CA LEU A 2 2.26 -4.46 -7.89
C LEU A 2 2.26 -5.57 -8.95
N ASN A 3 2.09 -5.23 -10.24
CA ASN A 3 2.14 -6.21 -11.34
C ASN A 3 3.58 -6.50 -11.81
N ASP A 4 4.57 -5.80 -11.27
CA ASP A 4 5.98 -6.00 -11.62
C ASP A 4 6.60 -6.99 -10.62
N MET A 5 6.90 -8.18 -11.12
CA MET A 5 7.43 -9.29 -10.33
C MET A 5 8.79 -8.98 -9.70
N SER A 6 9.56 -8.03 -10.24
CA SER A 6 10.84 -7.63 -9.63
C SER A 6 10.65 -6.94 -8.27
N ASN A 7 9.44 -6.45 -7.97
CA ASN A 7 9.12 -5.77 -6.73
C ASN A 7 8.54 -6.71 -5.65
N SER A 8 8.25 -7.97 -5.97
CA SER A 8 7.47 -8.89 -5.11
C SER A 8 8.07 -9.15 -3.72
N ASN A 9 9.38 -8.92 -3.57
CA ASN A 9 10.09 -9.05 -2.29
C ASN A 9 9.84 -7.86 -1.35
N LEU A 10 9.42 -6.71 -1.87
CA LEU A 10 9.20 -5.48 -1.10
C LEU A 10 7.73 -5.10 -1.04
N ILE A 11 6.98 -5.34 -2.12
CA ILE A 11 5.56 -5.06 -2.21
C ILE A 11 4.86 -6.12 -3.06
N SER A 12 3.77 -6.70 -2.54
CA SER A 12 2.99 -7.71 -3.26
C SER A 12 1.52 -7.66 -2.88
N TRP A 13 0.67 -8.24 -3.72
CA TRP A 13 -0.68 -8.59 -3.31
C TRP A 13 -0.64 -9.62 -2.18
N ASN A 14 -1.65 -9.64 -1.32
CA ASN A 14 -1.90 -10.80 -0.47
C ASN A 14 -2.38 -12.00 -1.31
N GLN A 15 -2.55 -13.15 -0.66
CA GLN A 15 -2.94 -14.38 -1.36
C GLN A 15 -4.29 -14.26 -2.09
N SER A 16 -5.28 -13.60 -1.47
CA SER A 16 -6.61 -13.39 -2.07
C SER A 16 -6.66 -12.28 -3.11
N GLY A 17 -5.63 -11.44 -3.22
CA GLY A 17 -5.60 -10.27 -4.11
C GLY A 17 -6.51 -9.13 -3.69
N THR A 18 -6.95 -9.09 -2.43
CA THR A 18 -7.87 -8.08 -1.89
C THR A 18 -7.15 -6.93 -1.18
N THR A 19 -5.89 -7.16 -0.80
CA THR A 19 -5.04 -6.19 -0.11
C THR A 19 -3.64 -6.25 -0.72
N PHE A 20 -2.81 -5.26 -0.43
CA PHE A 20 -1.39 -5.32 -0.71
C PHE A 20 -0.54 -5.12 0.54
N ILE A 21 0.61 -5.77 0.55
CA ILE A 21 1.52 -5.86 1.67
C ILE A 21 2.84 -5.23 1.25
N ILE A 22 3.34 -4.29 2.05
CA ILE A 22 4.70 -3.79 2.02
C ILE A 22 5.46 -4.54 3.12
N LYS A 23 6.45 -5.34 2.73
CA LYS A 23 7.14 -6.27 3.63
C LYS A 23 8.23 -5.60 4.46
N ASP A 24 8.89 -4.60 3.87
CA ASP A 24 9.93 -3.79 4.50
C ASP A 24 9.73 -2.34 4.06
N THR A 25 9.20 -1.51 4.96
CA THR A 25 8.93 -0.10 4.67
C THR A 25 10.19 0.73 4.41
N GLU A 26 11.33 0.40 5.03
CA GLU A 26 12.58 1.14 4.86
C GLU A 26 13.16 0.89 3.47
N THR A 27 13.34 -0.39 3.11
CA THR A 27 13.86 -0.76 1.79
C THR A 27 12.89 -0.38 0.68
N PHE A 28 11.57 -0.53 0.89
CA PHE A 28 10.56 -0.05 -0.06
C PHE A 28 10.70 1.46 -0.31
N SER A 29 10.94 2.24 0.75
CA SER A 29 11.09 3.69 0.64
C SER A 29 12.32 4.09 -0.17
N GLN A 30 13.45 3.40 0.00
CA GLN A 30 14.67 3.71 -0.75
C GLN A 30 14.67 3.17 -2.18
N VAL A 31 14.07 2.00 -2.43
CA VAL A 31 14.22 1.28 -3.70
C VAL A 31 13.02 1.47 -4.62
N ILE A 32 11.80 1.46 -4.08
CA ILE A 32 10.57 1.46 -4.88
C ILE A 32 10.05 2.88 -5.07
N LEU A 33 9.98 3.67 -4.00
CA LEU A 33 9.37 5.00 -4.10
C LEU A 33 10.05 5.90 -5.15
N PRO A 34 11.40 6.03 -5.22
CA PRO A 34 12.06 6.84 -6.25
C PRO A 34 11.83 6.38 -7.69
N LYS A 35 11.50 5.10 -7.91
CA LYS A 35 11.23 4.56 -9.25
C LYS A 35 9.87 4.98 -9.79
N TYR A 36 8.89 5.21 -8.91
CA TYR A 36 7.49 5.47 -9.30
C TYR A 36 6.96 6.84 -8.85
N PHE A 37 7.64 7.49 -7.90
CA PHE A 37 7.27 8.77 -7.30
C PHE A 37 8.48 9.71 -7.22
N LYS A 38 8.22 11.02 -7.06
CA LYS A 38 9.26 12.05 -6.94
C LYS A 38 9.89 12.16 -5.54
N THR A 39 9.46 11.33 -4.59
CA THR A 39 9.91 11.36 -3.20
C THR A 39 10.16 9.93 -2.72
N ASN A 40 11.07 9.75 -1.78
CA ASN A 40 11.28 8.49 -1.04
C ASN A 40 10.62 8.50 0.34
N ASN A 41 9.78 9.51 0.64
CA ASN A 41 9.17 9.65 1.94
C ASN A 41 7.95 8.73 2.07
N PHE A 42 8.08 7.69 2.90
CA PHE A 42 7.01 6.74 3.17
C PHE A 42 5.71 7.41 3.65
N ASN A 43 5.81 8.41 4.51
CA ASN A 43 4.63 9.10 5.05
C ASN A 43 3.86 9.86 3.97
N SER A 44 4.56 10.38 2.94
CA SER A 44 3.90 10.98 1.79
C SER A 44 3.12 9.95 0.98
N PHE A 45 3.69 8.75 0.79
CA PHE A 45 3.00 7.63 0.14
C PHE A 45 1.77 7.18 0.94
N VAL A 46 1.92 6.99 2.26
CA VAL A 46 0.81 6.64 3.16
C VAL A 46 -0.27 7.73 3.17
N ARG A 47 0.10 9.01 3.13
CA ARG A 47 -0.87 10.10 2.99
C ARG A 47 -1.67 9.97 1.68
N GLN A 48 -1.02 9.67 0.57
CA GLN A 48 -1.73 9.44 -0.71
C GLN A 48 -2.73 8.29 -0.56
N LEU A 49 -2.33 7.16 0.04
CA LEU A 49 -3.23 6.04 0.33
C LEU A 49 -4.47 6.50 1.11
N TYR A 50 -4.30 7.27 2.19
CA TYR A 50 -5.42 7.80 2.97
C TYR A 50 -6.32 8.76 2.18
N MET A 51 -5.74 9.60 1.31
CA MET A 51 -6.52 10.47 0.42
C MET A 51 -7.38 9.67 -0.56
N TYR A 52 -6.97 8.47 -0.95
CA TYR A 52 -7.74 7.58 -1.83
C TYR A 52 -8.54 6.52 -1.05
N ASN A 53 -8.78 6.74 0.24
CA ASN A 53 -9.57 5.85 1.10
C ASN A 53 -9.00 4.42 1.22
N PHE A 54 -7.69 4.27 1.17
CA PHE A 54 -7.04 3.05 1.64
C PHE A 54 -6.91 3.10 3.17
N HIS A 55 -7.01 1.95 3.80
CA HIS A 55 -6.84 1.81 5.24
C HIS A 55 -5.78 0.77 5.57
N LYS A 56 -5.05 0.97 6.67
CA LYS A 56 -4.09 -0.01 7.17
C LYS A 56 -4.87 -1.16 7.82
N VAL A 57 -4.64 -2.38 7.35
CA VAL A 57 -5.23 -3.59 7.94
C VAL A 57 -4.65 -3.76 9.35
N ARG A 58 -5.52 -3.95 10.34
CA ARG A 58 -5.10 -4.23 11.73
C ARG A 58 -5.02 -5.74 11.91
N ASN A 59 -3.83 -6.26 12.13
CA ASN A 59 -3.67 -7.67 12.48
C ASN A 59 -3.98 -7.84 13.98
N THR A 60 -5.20 -8.27 14.31
CA THR A 60 -5.65 -8.42 15.71
C THR A 60 -5.23 -9.76 16.34
N ASN A 61 -4.69 -10.69 15.54
CA ASN A 61 -4.54 -12.09 15.94
C ASN A 61 -3.09 -12.62 16.00
N THR A 62 -2.08 -11.78 15.77
CA THR A 62 -0.68 -12.21 15.85
C THR A 62 0.01 -11.57 17.06
N LYS A 63 0.70 -12.40 17.85
CA LYS A 63 1.73 -11.92 18.78
C LYS A 63 2.63 -10.99 17.96
N ILE A 64 2.68 -9.71 18.32
CA ILE A 64 3.48 -8.71 17.60
C ILE A 64 4.92 -9.23 17.50
N SER A 65 5.30 -9.66 16.30
CA SER A 65 6.65 -10.02 15.96
C SER A 65 7.43 -8.76 15.62
N ILE A 66 8.76 -8.79 15.74
CA ILE A 66 9.60 -7.66 15.33
C ILE A 66 9.37 -7.30 13.85
N ASP A 67 9.04 -8.30 13.03
CA ASP A 67 8.73 -8.13 11.59
C ASP A 67 7.41 -7.39 11.34
N ASP A 68 6.47 -7.38 12.30
CA ASP A 68 5.23 -6.61 12.21
C ASP A 68 5.47 -5.09 12.31
N TYR A 69 6.60 -4.66 12.88
CA TYR A 69 6.95 -3.24 12.93
C TYR A 69 7.43 -2.69 11.59
N GLN A 70 7.96 -3.56 10.72
CA GLN A 70 8.50 -3.16 9.42
C GLN A 70 7.57 -3.44 8.25
N SER A 71 6.56 -4.30 8.45
CA SER A 71 5.56 -4.61 7.43
C SER A 71 4.26 -3.81 7.61
N CYS A 72 3.58 -3.50 6.52
CA CYS A 72 2.30 -2.81 6.51
C CYS A 72 1.40 -3.38 5.41
N GLU A 73 0.16 -3.67 5.75
CA GLU A 73 -0.85 -4.12 4.79
C GLU A 73 -1.94 -3.05 4.64
N PHE A 74 -2.36 -2.82 3.39
CA PHE A 74 -3.36 -1.81 3.07
C PHE A 74 -4.46 -2.41 2.19
N GLU A 75 -5.68 -1.92 2.41
CA GLU A 75 -6.86 -2.38 1.70
C GLU A 75 -7.71 -1.20 1.19
N ASN A 76 -8.44 -1.47 0.11
CA ASN A 76 -9.54 -0.66 -0.39
C ASN A 76 -10.48 -1.60 -1.15
N GLU A 77 -11.79 -1.53 -0.89
CA GLU A 77 -12.80 -2.43 -1.48
C GLU A 77 -12.80 -2.42 -3.01
N ASN A 78 -12.35 -1.32 -3.62
CA ASN A 78 -12.28 -1.12 -5.06
C ASN A 78 -10.87 -1.33 -5.64
N PHE A 79 -9.89 -1.74 -4.82
CA PHE A 79 -8.53 -2.05 -5.24
C PHE A 79 -8.26 -3.55 -5.15
N ILE A 80 -8.75 -4.29 -6.15
CA ILE A 80 -8.69 -5.76 -6.18
C ILE A 80 -7.84 -6.22 -7.38
N ARG A 81 -6.97 -7.21 -7.16
CA ARG A 81 -6.14 -7.82 -8.21
C ARG A 81 -7.01 -8.29 -9.37
N ASP A 82 -6.54 -8.04 -10.59
CA ASP A 82 -7.20 -8.42 -11.85
C ASP A 82 -8.58 -7.78 -12.09
N LYS A 83 -8.97 -6.77 -11.30
CA LYS A 83 -10.23 -6.01 -11.48
C LYS A 83 -10.00 -4.51 -11.68
N PRO A 84 -9.27 -4.10 -12.74
CA PRO A 84 -8.90 -2.69 -12.95
C PRO A 84 -10.12 -1.75 -13.15
N TYR A 85 -11.27 -2.28 -13.56
CA TYR A 85 -12.49 -1.49 -13.73
C TYR A 85 -13.00 -0.89 -12.41
N LEU A 86 -12.73 -1.52 -11.27
CA LEU A 86 -13.11 -1.01 -9.94
C LEU A 86 -12.33 0.26 -9.55
N LEU A 87 -11.16 0.50 -10.15
CA LEU A 87 -10.36 1.70 -9.89
C LEU A 87 -11.12 3.00 -10.20
N THR A 88 -12.13 2.93 -11.08
CA THR A 88 -13.02 4.06 -11.38
C THR A 88 -13.77 4.59 -10.15
N ASN A 89 -13.99 3.74 -9.15
CA ASN A 89 -14.65 4.08 -7.88
C ASN A 89 -13.70 4.68 -6.84
N ILE A 90 -12.38 4.60 -7.05
CA ILE A 90 -11.40 5.17 -6.14
C ILE A 90 -11.22 6.65 -6.47
N LYS A 91 -11.80 7.52 -5.65
CA LYS A 91 -11.70 8.97 -5.80
C LYS A 91 -10.84 9.56 -4.69
N ARG A 92 -10.08 10.60 -5.06
CA ARG A 92 -9.33 11.39 -4.09
C ARG A 92 -10.32 12.16 -3.24
N LYS A 93 -10.25 11.99 -1.91
CA LYS A 93 -10.92 12.87 -0.96
C LYS A 93 -10.27 14.25 -1.05
N ILE A 94 -11.08 15.25 -1.37
CA ILE A 94 -10.70 16.65 -1.25
C ILE A 94 -11.00 17.01 0.20
N ASN A 95 -9.99 17.33 0.98
CA ASN A 95 -10.24 17.97 2.27
C ASN A 95 -10.70 19.39 1.96
N GLU A 96 -11.88 19.80 2.42
CA GLU A 96 -12.44 21.16 2.23
C GLU A 96 -11.66 22.28 2.97
N LYS A 97 -10.39 22.04 3.33
CA LYS A 97 -9.54 22.98 4.08
C LYS A 97 -8.21 23.32 3.39
N ASP A 98 -8.14 23.14 2.07
CA ASP A 98 -7.07 23.71 1.23
C ASP A 98 -7.63 24.86 0.39
#